data_AF-A0A918N6A8-F1
#
_entry.id   AF-A0A918N6A8-F1
#
_cell.length_a   1.000
_cell.length_b   1.000
_cell.length_c   1.000
_cell.angle_alpha   90.00
_cell.angle_beta   90.00
_cell.angle_gamma   90.00
#
_symmetry.space_group_name_H-M   'P 1'
#
loop_
_entity.id
_entity.type
_entity.pdbx_description
1 polymer ?
#
loop_
_entity_poly.entity_id
_entity_poly.type
_entity_poly.pdbx_seq_one_letter_code
_entity_poly.pdbx_strand_id
1 'polypeptide(L)'
;MKAPLGLSLSVILATLAAPAMAEEAAIQVATNAQLEIAALTEQTLSETTTVTVQPRDAGSPEGALSESWPTHCLLSVTVSLAEGEAELAPGKLVCITEDRRILESQLDAVVEGFGRCQASDGNACARYRIESGDTGRLILQSPATLTPQPRNDQG
;
A
#
# COMPACT_ATOMS: atom_id res chain seq x y z
N MET A 1 -37.68 41.39 -60.43
CA MET A 1 -36.88 41.58 -59.20
C MET A 1 -36.73 40.22 -58.54
N LYS A 2 -35.50 39.82 -58.23
CA LYS A 2 -35.08 38.46 -57.83
C LYS A 2 -35.30 38.23 -56.32
N ALA A 3 -35.84 37.06 -55.96
CA ALA A 3 -35.93 36.57 -54.59
C ALA A 3 -34.61 35.90 -54.17
N PRO A 4 -34.13 36.04 -52.92
CA PRO A 4 -33.05 35.21 -52.41
C PRO A 4 -33.61 34.04 -51.58
N LEU A 5 -33.25 32.83 -52.00
CA LEU A 5 -33.37 31.59 -51.24
C LEU A 5 -32.45 31.64 -50.01
N GLY A 6 -33.01 31.45 -48.82
CA GLY A 6 -32.26 31.23 -47.59
C GLY A 6 -31.72 29.80 -47.53
N LEU A 7 -30.40 29.66 -47.58
CA LEU A 7 -29.68 28.40 -47.47
C LEU A 7 -29.67 27.97 -45.98
N SER A 8 -30.37 26.89 -45.65
CA SER A 8 -30.34 26.28 -44.31
C SER A 8 -29.06 25.47 -44.16
N LEU A 9 -28.15 25.93 -43.30
CA LEU A 9 -26.89 25.26 -42.99
C LEU A 9 -27.08 24.42 -41.71
N SER A 10 -27.50 23.16 -41.86
CA SER A 10 -27.54 22.20 -40.75
C SER A 10 -26.13 21.71 -40.44
N VAL A 11 -25.53 22.21 -39.36
CA VAL A 11 -24.28 21.70 -38.81
C VAL A 11 -24.58 20.39 -38.09
N ILE A 12 -24.14 19.27 -38.68
CA ILE A 12 -24.14 17.96 -38.03
C ILE A 12 -23.00 17.96 -37.00
N LEU A 13 -23.36 18.15 -35.73
CA LEU A 13 -22.45 18.02 -34.60
C LEU A 13 -22.21 16.52 -34.36
N ALA A 14 -21.16 15.97 -34.95
CA ALA A 14 -20.71 14.61 -34.65
C ALA A 14 -20.08 14.59 -33.26
N THR A 15 -20.84 14.19 -32.24
CA THR A 15 -20.32 13.90 -30.90
C THR A 15 -19.48 12.63 -30.97
N LEU A 16 -18.17 12.81 -31.10
CA LEU A 16 -17.17 11.77 -30.86
C LEU A 16 -17.27 11.33 -29.39
N ALA A 17 -18.02 10.26 -29.14
CA ALA A 17 -17.98 9.55 -27.87
C ALA A 17 -16.63 8.81 -27.80
N ALA A 18 -15.63 9.44 -27.18
CA ALA A 18 -14.45 8.73 -26.76
C ALA A 18 -14.87 7.66 -25.74
N PRO A 19 -14.43 6.40 -25.87
CA PRO A 19 -14.63 5.42 -24.82
C PRO A 19 -13.89 5.92 -23.58
N ALA A 20 -14.64 6.24 -22.52
CA ALA A 20 -14.09 6.44 -21.21
C ALA A 20 -13.50 5.10 -20.76
N MET A 21 -12.22 4.87 -21.04
CA MET A 21 -11.49 3.81 -20.40
C MET A 21 -11.44 4.19 -18.92
N ALA A 22 -12.25 3.52 -18.11
CA ALA A 22 -12.15 3.61 -16.67
C ALA A 22 -10.80 3.01 -16.28
N GLU A 23 -9.78 3.86 -16.23
CA GLU A 23 -8.46 3.51 -15.75
C GLU A 23 -8.61 3.11 -14.29
N GLU A 24 -8.30 1.85 -13.94
CA GLU A 24 -8.29 1.43 -12.54
C GLU A 24 -7.23 2.29 -11.83
N ALA A 25 -7.69 3.21 -10.97
CA ALA A 25 -6.82 4.23 -10.39
C ALA A 25 -5.85 3.60 -9.38
N ALA A 26 -4.56 3.92 -9.50
CA ALA A 26 -3.53 3.57 -8.54
C ALA A 26 -3.45 4.60 -7.41
N ILE A 27 -3.09 4.17 -6.20
CA ILE A 27 -2.87 5.09 -5.07
C ILE A 27 -1.38 5.44 -4.99
N GLN A 28 -1.07 6.72 -5.03
CA GLN A 28 0.29 7.23 -4.83
C GLN A 28 0.52 7.53 -3.34
N VAL A 29 1.68 7.10 -2.84
CA VAL A 29 2.10 7.26 -1.45
C VAL A 29 3.46 7.93 -1.44
N ALA A 30 3.51 9.15 -0.93
CA ALA A 30 4.74 9.92 -0.82
C ALA A 30 5.59 9.45 0.38
N THR A 31 6.88 9.77 0.36
CA THR A 31 7.83 9.41 1.43
C THR A 31 7.51 10.03 2.78
N ASN A 32 6.76 11.13 2.81
CA ASN A 32 6.31 11.79 4.04
C ASN A 32 4.98 11.25 4.59
N ALA A 33 4.42 10.19 3.99
CA ALA A 33 3.28 9.48 4.56
C ALA A 33 3.66 8.91 5.95
N GLN A 34 2.74 9.05 6.90
CA GLN A 34 2.91 8.56 8.26
C GLN A 34 2.17 7.24 8.38
N LEU A 35 2.90 6.13 8.22
CA LEU A 35 2.32 4.79 8.28
C LEU A 35 2.76 4.09 9.58
N GLU A 36 1.82 3.41 10.20
CA GLU A 36 2.03 2.56 11.36
C GLU A 36 1.67 1.12 11.00
N ILE A 37 2.39 0.14 11.56
CA ILE A 37 2.05 -1.27 11.46
C ILE A 37 1.62 -1.79 12.82
N ALA A 38 0.65 -2.70 12.83
CA ALA A 38 0.20 -3.39 14.03
C ALA A 38 0.29 -4.90 13.84
N ALA A 39 0.68 -5.60 14.90
CA ALA A 39 0.67 -7.06 14.93
C ALA A 39 -0.77 -7.59 14.87
N LEU A 40 -1.00 -8.59 14.02
CA LEU A 40 -2.29 -9.28 13.95
C LEU A 40 -2.42 -10.40 14.99
N THR A 41 -1.29 -11.00 15.37
CA THR A 41 -1.22 -12.15 16.29
C THR A 41 0.08 -12.13 17.08
N GLU A 42 0.04 -12.67 18.29
CA GLU A 42 1.23 -12.87 19.12
C GLU A 42 2.09 -14.00 18.59
N GLN A 43 3.40 -13.76 18.51
CA GLN A 43 4.36 -14.72 17.98
C GLN A 43 5.70 -14.61 18.72
N THR A 44 6.38 -15.74 18.88
CA THR A 44 7.77 -15.79 19.30
C THR A 44 8.56 -16.54 18.24
N LEU A 45 9.51 -15.85 17.62
CA LEU A 45 10.31 -16.34 16.52
C LEU A 45 11.69 -16.73 17.04
N SER A 46 12.18 -17.90 16.64
CA SER A 46 13.55 -18.36 16.93
C SER A 46 14.41 -18.53 15.68
N GLU A 47 13.84 -18.23 14.52
CA GLU A 47 14.48 -18.32 13.21
C GLU A 47 13.92 -17.23 12.29
N THR A 48 14.55 -17.07 11.12
CA THR A 48 14.09 -16.10 10.12
C THR A 48 12.70 -16.51 9.63
N THR A 49 11.74 -15.59 9.68
CA THR A 49 10.33 -15.87 9.34
C THR A 49 9.65 -14.62 8.81
N THR A 50 8.68 -14.81 7.93
CA THR A 50 7.79 -13.73 7.48
C THR A 50 6.55 -13.67 8.37
N VAL A 51 6.28 -12.49 8.92
CA VAL A 51 5.05 -12.20 9.67
C VAL A 51 4.14 -11.30 8.85
N THR A 52 2.84 -11.38 9.10
CA THR A 52 1.85 -10.49 8.49
C THR A 52 1.41 -9.45 9.51
N VAL A 53 1.46 -8.18 9.10
CA VAL A 53 1.06 -7.03 9.92
C VAL A 53 0.00 -6.21 9.18
N GLN A 54 -0.76 -5.43 9.93
CA GLN A 54 -1.72 -4.50 9.36
C GLN A 54 -1.13 -3.09 9.33
N PRO A 55 -0.79 -2.54 8.14
CA PRO A 55 -0.43 -1.15 8.01
C PRO A 55 -1.69 -0.26 8.05
N ARG A 56 -1.57 0.91 8.67
CA ARG A 56 -2.59 1.96 8.71
C ARG A 56 -1.96 3.33 8.54
N ASP A 57 -2.75 4.25 8.01
CA ASP A 57 -2.41 5.68 8.06
C ASP A 57 -2.50 6.19 9.50
N ALA A 58 -1.44 6.86 9.96
CA ALA A 58 -1.28 7.38 11.31
C ALA A 58 -1.34 8.92 11.33
N GLY A 59 -2.06 9.52 10.38
CA GLY A 59 -2.22 10.97 10.26
C GLY A 59 -1.23 11.58 9.28
N SER A 60 -1.12 10.98 8.09
CA SER A 60 -0.32 11.50 7.00
C SER A 60 -0.69 12.97 6.68
N PRO A 61 0.29 13.81 6.35
CA PRO A 61 0.02 15.19 5.96
C PRO A 61 -0.75 15.24 4.63
N GLU A 62 -1.45 16.35 4.39
CA GLU A 62 -2.19 16.56 3.15
C GLU A 62 -1.28 16.37 1.92
N GLY A 63 -1.79 15.64 0.93
CA GLY A 63 -1.05 15.33 -0.30
C GLY A 63 -0.02 14.20 -0.19
N ALA A 64 0.22 13.63 1.00
CA ALA A 64 1.08 12.45 1.13
C ALA A 64 0.44 11.17 0.56
N LEU A 65 -0.89 11.13 0.52
CA LEU A 65 -1.68 10.07 -0.12
C LEU A 65 -2.55 10.71 -1.21
N SER A 66 -2.60 10.11 -2.40
CA SER A 66 -3.47 10.61 -3.48
C SER A 66 -4.95 10.31 -3.25
N GLU A 67 -5.24 9.28 -2.44
CA GLU A 67 -6.57 8.84 -2.02
C GLU A 67 -6.51 8.41 -0.54
N SER A 68 -7.66 8.23 0.11
CA SER A 68 -7.70 7.68 1.47
C SER A 68 -7.05 6.29 1.53
N TRP A 69 -6.27 6.04 2.59
CA TRP A 69 -5.65 4.73 2.79
C TRP A 69 -6.72 3.62 2.89
N PRO A 70 -6.59 2.51 2.14
CA PRO A 70 -7.59 1.44 2.19
C PRO A 70 -7.70 0.84 3.59
N THR A 71 -8.93 0.53 4.02
CA THR A 71 -9.20 0.00 5.38
C THR A 71 -8.62 -1.40 5.59
N HIS A 72 -8.51 -2.19 4.53
CA HIS A 72 -8.08 -3.58 4.58
C HIS A 72 -6.75 -3.73 3.86
N CYS A 73 -5.65 -3.50 4.58
CA CYS A 73 -4.30 -3.73 4.08
C CYS A 73 -3.57 -4.78 4.92
N LEU A 74 -2.74 -5.58 4.25
CA LEU A 74 -1.82 -6.54 4.85
C LEU A 74 -0.43 -6.32 4.27
N LEU A 75 0.57 -6.29 5.14
CA LEU A 75 1.97 -6.18 4.77
C LEU A 75 2.71 -7.41 5.30
N SER A 76 3.49 -8.07 4.45
CA SER A 76 4.46 -9.06 4.91
C SER A 76 5.71 -8.33 5.43
N VAL A 77 6.24 -8.73 6.59
CA VAL A 77 7.54 -8.27 7.11
C VAL A 77 8.40 -9.50 7.38
N THR A 78 9.56 -9.57 6.76
CA THR A 78 10.55 -10.61 7.06
C THR A 78 11.34 -10.17 8.29
N VAL A 79 11.36 -11.03 9.31
CA VAL A 79 12.16 -10.88 10.53
C VAL A 79 13.36 -11.80 10.40
N SER A 80 14.56 -11.22 10.34
CA SER A 80 15.82 -11.96 10.34
C SER A 80 16.50 -11.79 11.69
N LEU A 81 16.94 -12.89 12.31
CA LEU A 81 17.67 -12.87 13.58
C LEU A 81 19.16 -13.08 13.26
N ALA A 82 19.93 -12.01 13.22
CA ALA A 82 21.34 -12.05 12.83
C ALA A 82 22.19 -11.27 13.85
N GLU A 83 23.35 -11.84 14.21
CA GLU A 83 24.41 -11.14 14.96
C GLU A 83 23.99 -10.47 16.29
N GLY A 84 22.92 -10.96 16.92
CA GLY A 84 22.43 -10.41 18.19
C GLY A 84 21.40 -9.29 18.05
N GLU A 85 20.95 -8.99 16.84
CA GLU A 85 19.90 -8.04 16.54
C GLU A 85 18.81 -8.68 15.67
N ALA A 86 17.66 -8.02 15.59
CA ALA A 86 16.59 -8.38 14.66
C ALA A 86 16.49 -7.34 13.56
N GLU A 87 16.57 -7.80 12.31
CA GLU A 87 16.35 -6.98 11.13
C GLU A 87 14.93 -7.20 10.62
N LEU A 88 14.24 -6.10 10.28
CA LEU A 88 12.87 -6.11 9.80
C LEU A 88 12.83 -5.55 8.37
N ALA A 89 12.50 -6.41 7.41
CA ALA A 89 12.41 -6.05 6.01
C ALA A 89 10.94 -6.08 5.52
N PRO A 90 10.32 -4.93 5.21
CA PRO A 90 9.03 -4.87 4.54
C PRO A 90 9.06 -5.62 3.21
N GLY A 91 7.98 -6.35 2.95
CA GLY A 91 7.78 -7.09 1.72
C GLY A 91 6.60 -6.54 0.92
N LYS A 92 5.74 -7.45 0.50
CA LYS A 92 4.56 -7.14 -0.31
C LYS A 92 3.46 -6.53 0.54
N LEU A 93 2.93 -5.40 0.08
CA LEU A 93 1.70 -4.78 0.55
C LEU A 93 0.55 -5.24 -0.35
N VAL A 94 -0.54 -5.68 0.25
CA VAL A 94 -1.81 -5.95 -0.43
C VAL A 94 -2.93 -5.20 0.28
N CYS A 95 -3.71 -4.45 -0.47
CA CYS A 95 -4.85 -3.69 0.04
C CYS A 95 -6.12 -4.01 -0.74
N ILE A 96 -7.26 -3.96 -0.05
CA ILE A 96 -8.59 -4.06 -0.63
C ILE A 96 -9.31 -2.74 -0.39
N THR A 97 -9.71 -2.09 -1.47
CA THR A 97 -10.49 -0.85 -1.43
C THR A 97 -11.97 -1.13 -1.18
N GLU A 98 -12.74 -0.11 -0.81
CA GLU A 98 -14.20 -0.23 -0.61
C GLU A 98 -14.94 -0.67 -1.87
N ASP A 99 -14.46 -0.25 -3.05
CA ASP A 99 -14.97 -0.66 -4.36
C ASP A 99 -14.40 -2.02 -4.83
N ARG A 100 -13.79 -2.78 -3.92
CA ARG A 100 -13.32 -4.17 -4.10
C ARG A 100 -12.21 -4.33 -5.14
N ARG A 101 -11.40 -3.29 -5.35
CA ARG A 101 -10.14 -3.42 -6.09
C ARG A 101 -9.09 -4.03 -5.16
N ILE A 102 -8.27 -4.91 -5.71
CA ILE A 102 -7.08 -5.42 -5.03
C ILE A 102 -5.92 -4.58 -5.51
N LEU A 103 -5.28 -3.86 -4.60
CA LEU A 103 -4.09 -3.07 -4.89
C LEU A 103 -2.85 -3.74 -4.30
N GLU A 104 -1.75 -3.73 -5.02
CA GLU A 104 -0.49 -4.30 -4.57
C GLU A 104 0.67 -3.32 -4.73
N SER A 105 1.65 -3.41 -3.83
CA SER A 105 2.89 -2.67 -3.93
C SER A 105 4.05 -3.44 -3.28
N GLN A 106 5.27 -3.19 -3.73
CA GLN A 106 6.48 -3.58 -3.02
C GLN A 106 7.04 -2.30 -2.38
N LEU A 107 7.07 -2.24 -1.05
CA LEU A 107 7.50 -1.03 -0.36
C LEU A 107 9.02 -1.05 -0.16
N ASP A 108 9.68 0.03 -0.58
CA ASP A 108 11.02 0.35 -0.11
C ASP A 108 10.89 1.15 1.18
N ALA A 109 11.05 0.48 2.32
CA ALA A 109 10.72 1.03 3.63
C ALA A 109 11.55 0.41 4.76
N VAL A 110 11.60 1.12 5.88
CA VAL A 110 12.20 0.66 7.15
C VAL A 110 11.11 0.51 8.20
N VAL A 111 11.19 -0.53 9.01
CA VAL A 111 10.31 -0.73 10.18
C VAL A 111 11.05 -0.34 11.45
N GLU A 112 10.47 0.55 12.24
CA GLU A 112 11.02 0.96 13.53
C GLU A 112 10.07 0.63 14.69
N GLY A 113 10.63 0.20 15.82
CA GLY A 113 9.89 0.09 17.09
C GLY A 113 8.87 -1.05 17.16
N PHE A 114 8.85 -1.95 16.17
CA PHE A 114 8.01 -3.14 16.18
C PHE A 114 8.71 -4.27 16.94
N GLY A 115 7.96 -5.03 17.75
CA GLY A 115 8.44 -6.22 18.47
C GLY A 115 9.65 -5.99 19.40
N ARG A 116 10.21 -7.07 19.94
CA ARG A 116 11.39 -7.00 20.82
C ARG A 116 12.25 -8.26 20.82
N CYS A 117 13.56 -8.07 20.87
CA CYS A 117 14.53 -9.14 21.08
C CYS A 117 14.45 -9.69 22.52
N GLN A 118 14.62 -11.00 22.64
CA GLN A 118 14.80 -11.71 23.88
C GLN A 118 16.16 -12.40 23.87
N ALA A 119 17.01 -12.02 24.82
CA ALA A 119 18.33 -12.60 24.97
C ALA A 119 18.26 -14.04 25.51
N SER A 120 19.15 -14.90 25.02
CA SER A 120 19.39 -16.26 25.56
C SER A 120 20.85 -16.64 25.32
N ASP A 121 21.48 -17.26 26.33
CA ASP A 121 22.78 -17.93 26.21
C ASP A 121 23.88 -17.10 25.53
N GLY A 122 23.97 -15.80 25.85
CA GLY A 122 24.99 -14.90 25.31
C GLY A 122 24.68 -14.31 23.93
N ASN A 123 23.56 -14.68 23.31
CA ASN A 123 23.01 -14.02 22.12
C ASN A 123 21.94 -13.00 22.54
N ALA A 124 22.16 -11.73 22.20
CA ALA A 124 21.27 -10.62 22.56
C ALA A 124 19.88 -10.68 21.89
N CYS A 125 19.74 -11.40 20.77
CA CYS A 125 18.48 -11.60 20.07
C CYS A 125 18.31 -13.06 19.62
N ALA A 126 18.37 -13.99 20.58
CA ALA A 126 18.15 -15.41 20.31
C ALA A 126 16.69 -15.71 19.92
N ARG A 127 15.74 -14.91 20.41
CA ARG A 127 14.33 -14.97 20.03
C ARG A 127 13.80 -13.57 19.81
N TYR A 128 12.78 -13.44 18.98
CA TYR A 128 12.10 -12.19 18.75
C TYR A 128 10.61 -12.34 19.03
N ARG A 129 10.09 -11.48 19.91
CA ARG A 129 8.72 -11.55 20.41
C ARG A 129 7.91 -10.40 19.84
N ILE A 130 6.74 -10.74 19.33
CA ILE A 130 5.71 -9.81 18.84
C ILE A 130 4.46 -10.09 19.69
N GLU A 131 3.92 -9.07 20.34
CA GLU A 131 2.72 -9.16 21.18
C GLU A 131 1.50 -8.51 20.53
N SER A 132 0.31 -8.82 21.05
CA SER A 132 -0.92 -8.18 20.59
C SER A 132 -0.87 -6.69 20.92
N GLY A 133 -1.08 -5.86 19.91
CA GLY A 133 -1.02 -4.42 20.08
C GLY A 133 0.39 -3.83 20.06
N ASP A 134 1.44 -4.64 19.82
CA ASP A 134 2.72 -4.08 19.40
C ASP A 134 2.50 -3.31 18.10
N THR A 135 2.97 -2.07 18.11
CA THR A 135 2.93 -1.19 16.95
C THR A 135 4.33 -0.74 16.57
N GLY A 136 4.51 -0.43 15.30
CA GLY A 136 5.77 0.07 14.76
C GLY A 136 5.52 1.12 13.69
N ARG A 137 6.54 1.92 13.40
CA ARG A 137 6.48 2.90 12.31
C ARG A 137 7.00 2.27 11.03
N LEU A 138 6.30 2.51 9.93
CA LEU A 138 6.72 2.13 8.59
C LEU A 138 7.16 3.38 7.84
N ILE A 139 8.47 3.51 7.62
CA ILE A 139 9.09 4.71 7.07
C ILE A 139 9.51 4.42 5.63
N LEU A 140 8.79 5.00 4.67
CA LEU A 140 9.09 4.86 3.25
C LEU A 140 10.42 5.54 2.90
N GLN A 141 11.30 4.82 2.24
CA GLN A 141 12.58 5.33 1.72
C GLN A 141 12.41 5.95 0.33
N SER A 142 11.41 5.49 -0.43
CA SER A 142 11.02 6.07 -1.72
C SER A 142 9.49 6.20 -1.81
N PRO A 143 8.97 7.05 -2.71
CA PRO A 143 7.55 7.04 -3.02
C PRO A 143 7.13 5.64 -3.50
N ALA A 144 5.90 5.26 -3.18
CA ALA A 144 5.31 3.98 -3.57
C ALA A 144 4.01 4.19 -4.35
N THR A 145 3.69 3.22 -5.19
CA THR A 145 2.42 3.17 -5.92
C THR A 145 1.73 1.85 -5.60
N LEU A 146 0.48 1.93 -5.14
CA LEU A 146 -0.40 0.77 -4.98
C LEU A 146 -1.16 0.57 -6.29
N THR A 147 -0.81 -0.49 -7.01
CA THR A 147 -1.30 -0.76 -8.36
C THR A 147 -2.45 -1.77 -8.34
N PRO A 148 -3.55 -1.53 -9.06
CA PRO A 148 -4.61 -2.51 -9.22
C PRO A 148 -4.12 -3.80 -9.88
N GLN A 149 -4.60 -4.93 -9.38
CA GLN A 149 -4.38 -6.22 -10.03
C GLN A 149 -5.27 -6.35 -11.28
N PRO A 150 -4.73 -6.87 -12.41
CA PRO A 150 -5.53 -7.13 -13.60
C PRO A 150 -6.67 -8.09 -13.27
N ARG A 151 -7.89 -7.76 -13.70
CA ARG A 151 -9.03 -8.67 -13.60
C ARG A 151 -9.03 -9.66 -14.77
N ASN A 152 -9.23 -10.94 -14.49
CA ASN A 152 -9.27 -12.02 -15.48
C ASN A 152 -10.48 -11.96 -16.45
N ASP A 153 -11.41 -11.02 -16.26
CA ASP A 153 -12.61 -10.84 -17.09
C ASP A 153 -12.37 -9.92 -18.31
N GLN A 154 -11.15 -9.44 -18.53
CA GLN A 154 -10.76 -8.61 -19.68
C GLN A 154 -10.08 -9.40 -20.82
N GLY A 155 -10.21 -10.74 -20.83
CA GLY A 155 -9.67 -11.64 -21.86
C GLY A 155 -10.70 -12.14 -22.87
#